data_AF-A0A3M6QTD8-F1
#
_entry.id   AF-A0A3M6QTD8-F1
#
_cell.length_a   1.000
_cell.length_b   1.000
_cell.length_c   1.000
_cell.angle_alpha   90.00
_cell.angle_beta   90.00
_cell.angle_gamma   90.00
#
_symmetry.space_group_name_H-M   'P 1'
#
loop_
_entity.id
_entity.type
_entity.pdbx_description
1 polymer ?
#
loop_
_entity_poly.entity_id
_entity_poly.type
_entity_poly.pdbx_seq_one_letter_code
_entity_poly.pdbx_strand_id
1 'polypeptide(L)'
;MAAGMGALFGDHSACLLCLSFLCDCPGFLIGPDMEQKRMISQATRLINTVYGATVPKITVVLRKAIGLAYLAMGGGRMGASSLLAWPTARFDVMGPDVAVELMHGREIAAASNPVEKRKQIH
;
A
#
# COMPACT_ATOMS: atom_id res chain seq x y z
N MET A 1 -19.56 26.31 -3.88
CA MET A 1 -19.41 26.19 -2.42
C MET A 1 -18.76 24.83 -2.15
N ALA A 2 -17.47 24.64 -2.42
CA ALA A 2 -16.40 24.90 -1.46
C ALA A 2 -15.09 25.29 -2.20
N ALA A 3 -15.03 26.55 -2.64
CA ALA A 3 -13.76 27.23 -2.87
C ALA A 3 -13.45 27.95 -1.55
N GLY A 4 -12.54 27.42 -0.73
CA GLY A 4 -12.25 28.08 0.55
C GLY A 4 -11.65 27.22 1.67
N MET A 5 -11.00 26.09 1.38
CA MET A 5 -10.24 25.34 2.40
C MET A 5 -8.83 24.96 1.94
N GLY A 6 -8.29 25.66 0.93
CA GLY A 6 -6.94 25.43 0.40
C GLY A 6 -5.86 26.36 0.96
N ALA A 7 -6.23 27.29 1.86
CA ALA A 7 -5.38 28.43 2.22
C ALA A 7 -4.97 28.48 3.70
N LEU A 8 -4.94 27.35 4.42
CA LEU A 8 -4.54 27.30 5.84
C LEU A 8 -3.48 26.24 6.18
N PHE A 9 -2.88 25.58 5.18
CA PHE A 9 -1.58 24.95 5.37
C PHE A 9 -0.57 25.83 4.66
N GLY A 10 0.37 26.36 5.43
CA GLY A 10 1.39 27.30 4.97
C GLY A 10 2.04 26.85 3.68
N ASP A 11 2.33 27.84 2.85
CA ASP A 11 2.98 27.73 1.56
C ASP A 11 4.38 27.11 1.70
N HIS A 12 4.44 25.78 1.83
CA HIS A 12 5.64 24.97 1.67
C HIS A 12 5.89 24.63 0.18
N SER A 13 5.15 25.26 -0.73
CA SER A 13 5.09 24.97 -2.17
C SER A 13 6.35 25.36 -2.96
N ALA A 14 7.45 25.70 -2.28
CA ALA A 14 8.72 26.12 -2.89
C ALA A 14 9.84 25.08 -2.74
N CYS A 15 9.57 23.87 -2.25
CA CYS A 15 10.58 22.81 -2.28
C CYS A 15 10.54 22.10 -3.63
N LEU A 16 11.48 22.41 -4.53
CA LEU A 16 11.66 21.73 -5.82
C LEU A 16 12.18 20.29 -5.71
N LEU A 17 12.30 19.74 -4.49
CA LEU A 17 12.78 18.38 -4.30
C LEU A 17 11.72 17.37 -4.74
N CYS A 18 12.11 16.54 -5.70
CA CYS A 18 11.34 15.36 -6.10
C CYS A 18 11.27 14.36 -4.94
N LEU A 19 10.09 13.80 -4.70
CA LEU A 19 9.92 12.68 -3.78
C LEU A 19 10.16 11.37 -4.53
N SER A 20 11.15 10.61 -4.09
CA SER A 20 11.45 9.28 -4.63
C SER A 20 11.09 8.19 -3.61
N PHE A 21 10.20 7.29 -3.98
CA PHE A 21 9.79 6.16 -3.15
C PHE A 21 10.44 4.87 -3.65
N LEU A 22 11.09 4.15 -2.73
CA LEU A 22 11.54 2.77 -2.94
C LEU A 22 10.59 1.85 -2.18
N CYS A 23 9.65 1.23 -2.89
CA CYS A 23 8.57 0.45 -2.31
C CYS A 23 8.97 -1.03 -2.17
N ASP A 24 9.14 -1.48 -0.93
CA ASP A 24 9.11 -2.90 -0.53
C ASP A 24 8.34 -3.03 0.79
N CYS A 25 7.01 -2.99 0.70
CA CYS A 25 6.12 -2.94 1.85
C CYS A 25 5.11 -4.11 1.82
N PRO A 26 5.13 -5.00 2.84
CA PRO A 26 4.17 -6.10 2.95
C PRO A 26 2.80 -5.68 3.54
N GLY A 27 2.63 -4.43 3.93
CA GLY A 27 1.41 -3.93 4.58
C GLY A 27 1.72 -3.05 5.79
N PHE A 28 0.66 -2.56 6.45
CA PHE A 28 0.77 -1.92 7.76
C PHE A 28 0.78 -2.96 8.88
N LEU A 29 1.43 -2.64 9.99
CA LEU A 29 1.41 -3.52 11.17
C LEU A 29 0.03 -3.46 11.84
N ILE A 30 -0.56 -4.63 12.06
CA ILE A 30 -1.85 -4.81 12.73
C ILE A 30 -1.59 -5.47 14.08
N GLY A 31 -2.26 -4.99 15.13
CA GLY A 31 -2.18 -5.58 16.47
C GLY A 31 -2.73 -4.63 17.54
N PRO A 32 -3.05 -5.13 18.74
CA PRO A 32 -3.69 -4.35 19.81
C PRO A 32 -2.88 -3.09 20.16
N ASP A 33 -1.56 -3.20 20.24
CA ASP A 33 -0.66 -2.09 20.55
C ASP A 33 -0.72 -0.98 19.48
N MET A 34 -0.91 -1.35 18.22
CA MET A 34 -0.99 -0.40 17.10
C MET A 34 -2.37 0.25 17.01
N GLU A 35 -3.43 -0.47 17.40
CA GLU A 35 -4.77 0.11 17.53
C GLU A 35 -4.82 1.17 18.63
N GLN A 36 -4.19 0.92 19.78
CA GLN A 36 -4.06 1.91 20.86
C GLN A 36 -3.31 3.17 20.40
N LYS A 37 -2.31 3.00 19.52
CA LYS A 37 -1.57 4.10 18.88
C LYS A 37 -2.34 4.77 17.73
N ARG A 38 -3.59 4.38 17.45
CA ARG A 38 -4.42 4.90 16.35
C ARG A 38 -3.73 4.76 14.99
N MET A 39 -3.17 3.58 14.71
CA MET A 39 -2.46 3.29 13.46
C MET A 39 -3.24 3.69 12.20
N ILE A 40 -4.55 3.42 12.16
CA ILE A 40 -5.41 3.78 11.01
C ILE A 40 -5.37 5.29 10.75
N SER A 41 -5.45 6.12 11.79
CA SER A 41 -5.39 7.57 11.65
C SER A 41 -4.02 8.04 11.14
N GLN A 42 -2.93 7.40 11.58
CA GLN A 42 -1.59 7.72 11.11
C GLN A 42 -1.39 7.33 9.63
N ALA A 43 -1.85 6.13 9.25
CA ALA A 43 -1.80 5.64 7.88
C ALA A 43 -2.59 6.55 6.93
N THR A 44 -3.83 6.92 7.28
CA THR A 44 -4.65 7.81 6.46
C THR A 44 -4.03 9.21 6.33
N ARG A 45 -3.40 9.74 7.38
CA ARG A 45 -2.66 11.01 7.30
C ARG A 45 -1.51 10.90 6.30
N LEU A 46 -0.71 9.84 6.37
CA LEU A 46 0.41 9.63 5.44
C LEU A 46 -0.10 9.56 3.99
N ILE A 47 -1.13 8.74 3.72
CA ILE A 47 -1.71 8.60 2.38
C ILE A 47 -2.23 9.95 1.88
N ASN A 48 -2.97 10.69 2.70
CA ASN A 48 -3.49 12.00 2.33
C ASN A 48 -2.37 13.02 2.06
N THR A 49 -1.29 13.01 2.84
CA THR A 49 -0.14 13.90 2.63
C THR A 49 0.59 13.55 1.33
N VAL A 50 0.80 12.26 1.05
CA VAL A 50 1.44 11.81 -0.20
C VAL A 50 0.57 12.14 -1.41
N TYR A 51 -0.74 11.96 -1.30
CA TYR A 51 -1.70 12.33 -2.34
C TYR A 51 -1.77 13.84 -2.58
N GLY A 52 -1.75 14.64 -1.52
CA GLY A 52 -1.81 16.11 -1.59
C GLY A 52 -0.49 16.78 -1.96
N ALA A 53 0.64 16.05 -1.97
CA ALA A 53 1.94 16.61 -2.32
C ALA A 53 1.96 17.07 -3.79
N THR A 54 2.25 18.34 -4.03
CA THR A 54 2.27 18.95 -5.38
C THR A 54 3.58 18.78 -6.12
N VAL A 55 4.65 18.38 -5.42
CA VAL A 55 5.97 18.12 -6.00
C VAL A 55 5.97 16.87 -6.89
N PRO A 56 6.90 16.77 -7.87
CA PRO A 56 7.10 15.56 -8.65
C PRO A 56 7.36 14.36 -7.75
N LYS A 57 6.71 13.24 -8.08
CA LYS A 57 6.78 11.98 -7.34
C LYS A 57 7.19 10.87 -8.29
N ILE A 58 8.18 10.07 -7.91
CA ILE A 58 8.59 8.87 -8.62
C ILE A 58 8.57 7.70 -7.64
N THR A 59 7.95 6.60 -8.04
CA THR A 59 7.89 5.39 -7.21
C THR A 59 8.50 4.22 -7.95
N VAL A 60 9.44 3.53 -7.30
CA VAL A 60 10.06 2.29 -7.78
C VAL A 60 9.65 1.16 -6.85
N VAL A 61 8.93 0.18 -7.38
CA VAL A 61 8.55 -1.02 -6.64
C VAL A 61 9.67 -2.05 -6.79
N LEU A 62 10.32 -2.37 -5.67
CA LEU A 62 11.45 -3.30 -5.64
C LEU A 62 10.99 -4.74 -5.55
N ARG A 63 10.03 -5.03 -4.66
CA ARG A 63 9.59 -6.41 -4.43
C ARG A 63 8.14 -6.51 -3.96
N LYS A 64 7.80 -6.21 -2.72
CA LYS A 64 6.41 -6.32 -2.24
C LYS A 64 5.70 -4.97 -2.33
N ALA A 65 4.53 -4.95 -2.97
CA ALA A 65 3.61 -3.82 -2.98
C ALA A 65 2.22 -4.31 -2.59
N ILE A 66 1.92 -4.28 -1.28
CA ILE A 66 0.70 -4.88 -0.74
C ILE A 66 -0.25 -3.84 -0.14
N GLY A 67 -1.50 -3.85 -0.62
CA GLY A 67 -2.63 -3.12 -0.03
C GLY A 67 -2.41 -1.62 0.15
N LEU A 68 -2.87 -1.08 1.29
CA LEU A 68 -2.78 0.36 1.58
C LEU A 68 -1.34 0.87 1.75
N ALA A 69 -0.40 0.00 2.12
CA ALA A 69 1.01 0.40 2.25
C ALA A 69 1.61 0.76 0.89
N TYR A 70 1.18 0.11 -0.19
CA TYR A 70 1.56 0.50 -1.55
C TYR A 70 1.08 1.91 -1.92
N LEU A 71 -0.15 2.26 -1.54
CA LEU A 71 -0.68 3.63 -1.75
C LEU A 71 0.07 4.66 -0.90
N ALA A 72 0.40 4.31 0.34
CA ALA A 72 1.19 5.18 1.22
C ALA A 72 2.60 5.46 0.67
N MET A 73 3.13 4.60 -0.20
CA MET A 73 4.43 4.76 -0.87
C MET A 73 4.33 5.42 -2.26
N GLY A 74 3.25 6.17 -2.52
CA GLY A 74 3.06 6.88 -3.79
C GLY A 74 2.72 5.96 -4.96
N GLY A 75 2.34 4.71 -4.69
CA GLY A 75 1.93 3.74 -5.69
C GLY A 75 0.55 4.04 -6.29
N GLY A 76 0.26 3.43 -7.44
CA GLY A 76 -1.06 3.46 -8.06
C GLY A 76 -1.47 4.87 -8.48
N ARG A 77 -2.66 5.30 -8.04
CA ARG A 77 -3.26 6.59 -8.46
C ARG A 77 -2.90 7.76 -7.53
N MET A 78 -1.71 7.75 -6.93
CA MET A 78 -1.27 8.78 -5.97
C MET A 78 -0.54 9.96 -6.62
N GLY A 79 -0.73 10.17 -7.94
CA GLY A 79 -0.14 11.31 -8.65
C GLY A 79 1.37 11.22 -8.86
N ALA A 80 1.93 10.01 -8.91
CA ALA A 80 3.30 9.79 -9.34
C ALA A 80 3.44 10.11 -10.83
N SER A 81 4.49 10.86 -11.18
CA SER A 81 4.86 11.15 -12.56
C SER A 81 5.34 9.90 -13.29
N SER A 82 6.06 9.04 -12.57
CA SER A 82 6.55 7.75 -13.07
C SER A 82 6.40 6.68 -11.99
N LEU A 83 5.86 5.53 -12.40
CA LEU A 83 5.77 4.33 -11.59
C LEU A 83 6.57 3.23 -12.28
N LEU A 84 7.63 2.76 -11.63
CA LEU A 84 8.54 1.75 -12.15
C LEU A 84 8.42 0.48 -11.30
N ALA A 85 8.47 -0.67 -11.96
CA ALA A 85 8.45 -1.97 -11.30
C ALA A 85 9.75 -2.70 -11.63
N TRP A 86 10.44 -3.16 -10.59
CA TRP A 86 11.57 -4.07 -10.76
C TRP A 86 11.05 -5.44 -11.24
N PRO A 87 11.86 -6.27 -11.92
CA PRO A 87 11.43 -7.62 -12.34
C PRO A 87 10.93 -8.52 -11.19
N THR A 88 11.33 -8.23 -9.95
CA THR A 88 10.90 -8.95 -8.74
C THR A 88 9.67 -8.35 -8.06
N ALA A 89 9.08 -7.30 -8.63
CA ALA A 89 7.91 -6.62 -8.08
C ALA A 89 6.67 -7.51 -8.14
N ARG A 90 5.93 -7.56 -7.03
CA ARG A 90 4.66 -8.25 -6.87
C ARG A 90 3.66 -7.30 -6.26
N PHE A 91 2.54 -7.17 -6.95
CA PHE A 91 1.42 -6.33 -6.56
C PHE A 91 0.32 -7.23 -6.01
N ASP A 92 0.00 -7.05 -4.73
CA ASP A 92 -1.00 -7.87 -4.04
C ASP A 92 -1.98 -6.98 -3.29
N VAL A 93 -3.22 -7.46 -3.14
CA VAL A 93 -4.22 -6.74 -2.32
C VAL A 93 -4.02 -7.06 -0.83
N MET A 94 -3.78 -8.33 -0.50
CA MET A 94 -3.78 -8.83 0.88
C MET A 94 -2.70 -9.91 1.16
N GLY A 95 -1.87 -10.24 0.18
CA GLY A 95 -0.85 -11.29 0.25
C GLY A 95 -1.34 -12.66 -0.24
N PRO A 96 -0.44 -13.52 -0.75
CA PRO A 96 -0.79 -14.77 -1.44
C PRO A 96 -1.49 -15.78 -0.53
N ASP A 97 -0.99 -15.99 0.70
CA ASP A 97 -1.59 -16.94 1.65
C ASP A 97 -3.04 -16.60 1.99
N VAL A 98 -3.30 -15.31 2.26
CA VAL A 98 -4.64 -14.83 2.60
C VAL A 98 -5.57 -14.94 1.40
N ALA A 99 -5.06 -14.67 0.19
CA ALA A 99 -5.83 -14.82 -1.03
C ALA A 99 -6.22 -16.28 -1.31
N VAL A 100 -5.30 -17.24 -1.11
CA VAL A 100 -5.57 -18.68 -1.27
C VAL A 100 -6.63 -19.15 -0.28
N GLU A 101 -6.52 -18.75 0.98
CA GLU A 101 -7.51 -19.11 2.01
C GLU A 101 -8.90 -18.53 1.69
N LEU A 102 -8.96 -17.28 1.23
CA LEU A 102 -10.23 -16.62 0.89
C LEU A 102 -10.91 -17.27 -0.32
N MET A 103 -10.15 -17.67 -1.33
CA MET A 103 -10.69 -18.21 -2.59
C MET A 103 -10.96 -19.72 -2.52
N HIS A 104 -10.07 -20.48 -1.86
CA HIS A 104 -10.08 -21.95 -1.87
C HIS A 104 -10.23 -22.59 -0.49
N GLY A 105 -10.42 -21.83 0.59
CA GLY A 105 -10.45 -22.36 1.95
C GLY A 105 -11.46 -23.50 2.16
N ARG A 106 -12.64 -23.43 1.50
CA ARG A 106 -13.64 -24.51 1.54
C ARG A 106 -13.16 -25.79 0.85
N GLU A 107 -12.53 -25.66 -0.32
CA GLU A 107 -12.02 -26.79 -1.10
C GLU A 107 -10.82 -27.44 -0.42
N ILE A 108 -9.96 -26.62 0.20
CA ILE A 108 -8.81 -27.08 0.97
C ILE A 108 -9.27 -27.84 2.22
N ALA A 109 -10.28 -27.32 2.93
CA ALA A 109 -10.83 -27.96 4.12
C ALA A 109 -11.56 -29.28 3.82
N ALA A 110 -12.19 -29.39 2.64
CA ALA A 110 -12.89 -30.61 2.20
C ALA A 110 -11.97 -31.66 1.55
N ALA A 111 -10.71 -31.33 1.29
CA ALA A 111 -9.77 -32.25 0.65
C ALA A 111 -9.34 -33.38 1.60
N SER A 112 -9.10 -34.56 1.03
CA SER A 112 -8.54 -35.72 1.76
C SER A 112 -7.14 -35.44 2.34
N ASN A 113 -6.37 -34.56 1.71
CA ASN A 113 -5.11 -34.05 2.23
C ASN A 113 -5.03 -32.51 2.08
N PRO A 114 -5.48 -31.74 3.08
CA PRO A 114 -5.52 -30.28 3.03
C PRO A 114 -4.14 -29.63 2.83
N VAL A 115 -3.08 -30.22 3.40
CA VAL A 115 -1.71 -29.67 3.31
C VAL A 115 -1.17 -29.77 1.88
N GLU A 116 -1.40 -30.90 1.24
CA GLU A 116 -0.97 -31.12 -0.14
C GLU A 116 -1.80 -30.31 -1.13
N LYS A 117 -3.13 -30.22 -0.89
CA LYS A 117 -4.01 -29.40 -1.70
C LYS A 117 -3.63 -27.92 -1.65
N ARG A 118 -3.25 -27.40 -0.49
CA ARG A 118 -2.76 -26.01 -0.36
C ARG A 118 -1.47 -25.75 -1.14
N LYS A 119 -0.53 -26.71 -1.15
CA LYS A 119 0.73 -26.58 -1.91
C LYS A 119 0.53 -26.58 -3.43
N GLN A 120 -0.55 -27.17 -3.93
CA GLN A 120 -0.88 -27.17 -5.36
C GLN A 120 -1.49 -25.84 -5.84
N ILE A 121 -2.05 -25.06 -4.92
CA ILE A 121 -2.77 -23.80 -5.22
C ILE A 121 -1.85 -22.59 -5.06
N HIS A 122 -0.79 -22.71 -4.26
CA HIS A 122 0.25 -21.68 -4.07
C HIS A 122 1.28 -21.71 -5.22
#